data_AF-U2IL61-F1
#
_entry.id   AF-U2IL61-F1
#
_cell.length_a   1.000
_cell.length_b   1.000
_cell.length_c   1.000
_cell.angle_alpha   90.00
_cell.angle_beta   90.00
_cell.angle_gamma   90.00
#
_symmetry.space_group_name_H-M   'P 1'
#
loop_
_entity.id
_entity.type
_entity.pdbx_description
1 polymer ?
#
loop_
_entity_poly.entity_id
_entity_poly.type
_entity_poly.pdbx_seq_one_letter_code
_entity_poly.pdbx_strand_id
1 'polypeptide(L)' 'MNQKSVLDMSNKEAQDFFFKPTSYSNIKLPPYFSVENLLENAKNILGRSELKSIIYTKKALKSFAKDKL' A
#
# COMPACT_ATOMS: atom_id res chain seq x y z
N MET A 1 -17.22 14.91 17.57
CA MET A 1 -16.15 14.76 16.55
C MET A 1 -16.77 14.08 15.35
N ASN A 2 -16.71 14.70 14.16
CA ASN A 2 -17.33 14.14 12.95
C ASN A 2 -16.37 13.10 12.34
N GLN A 3 -16.62 11.82 12.58
CA GLN A 3 -15.81 10.75 11.98
C GLN A 3 -16.23 10.59 10.51
N LYS A 4 -15.29 10.81 9.59
CA LYS A 4 -15.49 10.62 8.16
C LYS A 4 -15.21 9.15 7.82
N SER A 5 -16.16 8.47 7.17
CA SER A 5 -15.96 7.11 6.67
C SER A 5 -14.86 7.08 5.62
N VAL A 6 -14.08 6.00 5.55
CA VAL A 6 -13.10 5.80 4.47
C VAL A 6 -13.77 5.75 3.10
N LEU A 7 -15.02 5.28 3.04
CA LEU A 7 -15.80 5.23 1.80
C LEU A 7 -16.16 6.61 1.27
N ASP A 8 -16.16 7.63 2.14
CA ASP A 8 -16.48 9.02 1.80
C ASP A 8 -15.20 9.86 1.58
N MET A 9 -14.01 9.25 1.67
CA MET A 9 -12.74 9.92 1.45
C MET A 9 -12.40 10.02 -0.04
N SER A 10 -11.85 11.16 -0.45
CA SER A 10 -11.19 11.26 -1.76
C SER A 10 -9.97 10.34 -1.81
N ASN A 11 -9.50 10.03 -3.03
CA ASN A 11 -8.33 9.18 -3.23
C ASN A 11 -7.10 9.67 -2.43
N LYS A 12 -6.88 11.00 -2.40
CA LYS A 12 -5.76 11.61 -1.66
C LYS A 12 -5.94 11.46 -0.15
N GLU A 13 -7.13 11.75 0.37
CA GLU A 13 -7.43 11.63 1.80
C GLU A 13 -7.29 10.18 2.29
N ALA A 14 -7.77 9.22 1.49
CA ALA A 14 -7.66 7.80 1.82
C ALA A 14 -6.19 7.34 1.85
N GLN A 15 -5.38 7.73 0.86
CA GLN A 15 -3.94 7.44 0.87
C GLN A 15 -3.25 8.04 2.10
N ASP A 16 -3.50 9.32 2.37
CA ASP A 16 -2.91 10.00 3.52
C ASP A 16 -3.37 9.36 4.85
N PHE A 17 -4.57 8.80 4.92
CA PHE A 17 -5.06 8.05 6.08
C PHE A 17 -4.36 6.69 6.23
N PHE A 18 -4.39 5.86 5.19
CA PHE A 18 -3.82 4.49 5.24
C PHE A 18 -2.30 4.47 5.41
N PHE A 19 -1.59 5.50 4.93
CA PHE A 19 -0.13 5.61 5.08
C PHE A 19 0.31 6.33 6.36
N LYS A 20 -0.59 6.63 7.30
CA LYS A 20 -0.17 7.12 8.62
C LYS A 20 0.64 6.02 9.33
N PRO A 21 1.77 6.36 9.97
CA PRO A 21 2.51 5.41 10.79
C PRO A 21 1.70 4.79 11.94
N THR A 22 0.59 5.43 12.32
CA THR A 22 -0.33 4.97 13.37
C THR A 22 -1.52 4.17 12.83
N SER A 23 -1.67 4.06 11.50
CA SER A 23 -2.74 3.32 10.84
C SER A 23 -2.39 1.84 10.78
N TYR A 24 -2.54 1.15 11.91
CA TYR A 24 -2.35 -0.30 12.01
C TYR A 24 -3.67 -1.04 11.76
N SER A 25 -3.56 -2.23 11.18
CA SER A 25 -4.68 -3.15 10.98
C SER A 25 -4.56 -4.33 11.94
N ASN A 26 -5.62 -4.58 12.72
CA ASN A 26 -5.71 -5.72 13.64
C ASN A 26 -6.42 -6.92 12.99
N ILE A 27 -6.52 -6.95 11.66
CA ILE A 27 -7.20 -8.03 10.95
C ILE A 27 -6.40 -9.32 11.17
N LYS A 28 -7.05 -10.33 11.74
CA LYS A 28 -6.49 -11.68 11.78
C LYS A 28 -6.48 -12.22 10.36
N LEU A 29 -5.29 -12.34 9.78
CA LEU A 29 -5.14 -12.90 8.45
C LEU A 29 -5.52 -14.39 8.48
N PRO A 30 -6.19 -14.89 7.43
CA PRO A 30 -6.51 -16.31 7.35
C PRO A 30 -5.25 -17.19 7.40
N PRO A 31 -5.31 -18.45 7.89
CA PRO A 31 -4.12 -19.31 8.01
C PRO A 31 -3.43 -19.62 6.68
N TYR A 32 -4.16 -19.54 5.58
CA TYR A 32 -3.64 -19.73 4.23
C TYR A 32 -2.97 -18.48 3.65
N PHE A 33 -3.10 -17.33 4.32
CA PHE A 33 -2.54 -16.07 3.85
C PHE A 33 -1.11 -15.92 4.39
N SER A 34 -0.12 -16.31 3.59
CA SER A 34 1.28 -16.03 3.90
C SER A 34 1.67 -14.65 3.39
N VAL A 35 2.19 -13.82 4.29
CA VAL A 35 2.77 -12.51 3.97
C VAL A 35 4.25 -12.60 3.56
N GLU A 36 4.91 -13.75 3.70
CA GLU A 36 6.36 -13.87 3.46
C GLU A 36 6.75 -13.48 2.04
N ASN A 37 6.09 -14.08 1.03
CA ASN A 37 6.36 -13.76 -0.37
C ASN A 37 6.06 -12.29 -0.68
N LEU A 38 5.00 -11.73 -0.08
CA LEU A 38 4.66 -10.32 -0.24
C LEU A 38 5.72 -9.42 0.37
N LEU A 39 6.21 -9.74 1.57
CA LEU A 39 7.23 -8.98 2.28
C LEU A 39 8.59 -9.09 1.61
N GLU A 40 8.94 -10.25 1.05
CA GLU A 40 10.18 -10.44 0.30
C GLU A 40 10.16 -9.65 -1.01
N ASN A 41 9.06 -9.71 -1.76
CA ASN A 41 8.85 -8.87 -2.94
C ASN A 41 8.87 -7.38 -2.59
N ALA A 42 8.21 -7.00 -1.50
CA ALA A 42 8.23 -5.63 -1.01
C ALA A 42 9.66 -5.21 -0.63
N LYS A 43 10.45 -6.05 0.04
CA LYS A 43 11.84 -5.75 0.37
C LYS A 43 12.71 -5.58 -0.88
N ASN A 44 12.49 -6.40 -1.90
CA ASN A 44 13.20 -6.30 -3.17
C ASN A 44 12.83 -5.05 -3.97
N ILE A 45 11.55 -4.68 -3.97
CA ILE A 45 11.04 -3.50 -4.69
C ILE A 45 11.35 -2.20 -3.93
N LEU A 46 11.17 -2.21 -2.61
CA LEU A 46 11.24 -1.02 -1.76
C LEU A 46 12.65 -0.78 -1.21
N GLY A 47 13.49 -1.80 -1.03
CA GLY A 47 14.89 -1.65 -0.63
C GLY A 47 15.11 -0.64 0.52
N ARG A 48 16.04 0.30 0.32
CA ARG A 48 16.30 1.44 1.24
C ARG A 48 15.47 2.70 0.91
N SER A 49 14.46 2.59 0.05
CA SER A 49 13.71 3.74 -0.45
C SER A 49 12.55 4.09 0.49
N GLU A 50 12.35 5.38 0.72
CA GLU A 50 11.21 5.90 1.48
C GLU A 50 9.90 5.51 0.80
N LEU A 51 8.93 4.94 1.54
CA LEU A 51 7.66 4.44 1.00
C LEU A 51 6.93 5.47 0.11
N LYS A 52 6.96 6.75 0.53
CA LYS A 52 6.37 7.88 -0.20
C LYS A 52 7.01 8.11 -1.57
N SER A 53 8.29 7.81 -1.73
CA SER A 53 9.00 7.99 -3.01
C SER A 53 8.58 6.98 -4.07
N ILE A 54 8.04 5.83 -3.67
CA ILE A 54 7.74 4.71 -4.56
C ILE A 54 6.35 4.87 -5.19
N ILE A 55 5.38 5.38 -4.43
CA ILE A 55 3.98 5.61 -4.87
C ILE A 55 3.91 6.53 -6.10
N TYR A 56 4.87 7.46 -6.25
CA TYR A 56 4.86 8.44 -7.34
C TYR A 56 5.80 8.09 -8.51
N THR A 57 6.43 6.93 -8.52
CA THR A 57 7.25 6.54 -9.68
C THR A 57 6.36 6.06 -10.84
N LYS A 58 6.13 6.96 -11.80
CA LYS A 58 5.54 6.65 -13.13
C LYS A 58 6.16 5.42 -13.81
N LYS A 59 7.38 5.05 -13.42
CA LYS A 59 8.11 3.88 -13.94
C LYS A 59 7.55 2.55 -13.42
N ALA A 60 7.14 2.45 -12.15
CA ALA A 60 6.53 1.25 -11.58
C ALA A 60 5.12 1.01 -12.15
N LEU A 61 4.32 2.07 -12.30
CA LEU A 61 2.97 1.97 -12.89
C LEU A 61 2.99 1.47 -14.35
N LYS A 62 4.05 1.78 -15.11
CA LYS A 62 4.22 1.32 -16.50
C LYS A 62 4.63 -0.15 -16.61
N SER A 63 5.38 -0.70 -15.66
CA SER A 63 5.76 -2.11 -15.69
C SER A 63 4.57 -3.01 -15.33
N PHE A 64 3.81 -2.67 -14.29
CA PHE A 64 2.61 -3.43 -13.91
C PHE A 64 1.49 -3.40 -14.95
N ALA A 65 1.38 -2.32 -15.74
CA ALA A 65 0.40 -2.23 -16.83
C ALA A 65 0.80 -3.07 -18.06
N LYS A 66 2.09 -3.43 -18.20
CA LYS A 66 2.60 -4.18 -19.35
C LYS A 66 2.47 -5.69 -19.18
N ASP A 67 2.47 -6.18 -17.94
CA ASP A 67 2.34 -7.62 -17.62
C ASP A 67 0.89 -8.13 -17.64
N LYS A 68 -0.08 -7.31 -18.05
CA LYS A 68 -1.51 -7.66 -18.13
C LYS A 68 -2.09 -7.67 -19.56
N LEU A 69 -1.23 -7.70 -20.59
CA LEU A 69 -1.59 -7.89 -22.00
C LEU A 69 -0.90 -9.13 -22.56
#